data_AF-A0A9D7NHV0-F1
#
_entry.id   AF-A0A9D7NHV0-F1
#
_cell.length_a   1.000
_cell.length_b   1.000
_cell.length_c   1.000
_cell.angle_alpha   90.00
_cell.angle_beta   90.00
_cell.angle_gamma   90.00
#
_symmetry.space_group_name_H-M   'P 1'
#
loop_
_entity.id
_entity.type
_entity.pdbx_description
1 polymer ?
#
loop_
_entity_poly.entity_id
_entity_poly.type
_entity_poly.pdbx_seq_one_letter_code
_entity_poly.pdbx_strand_id
1 'polypeptide(L)'
;MSPRVAGIIQDKPKHMKTLILFDVDGTLIYSERRDSRCFAQTYTDLYHRPFPTIDWSKYPHVSDTTIFAHLIQQHFQRPVTSSEVAHFKRIYGERLRQHRLDNPHHFYEVPGAAQAVAQLLEHPAYLVAVATGGWKESAEIKMQHVGILRTLLGQWGR
;
A
#
# COMPACT_ATOMS: atom_id res chain seq x y z
N MET A 1 -28.93 -43.57 44.10
CA MET A 1 -28.87 -43.30 42.65
C MET A 1 -29.59 -41.98 42.39
N SER A 2 -28.86 -40.93 42.01
CA SER A 2 -29.41 -39.64 41.57
C SER A 2 -28.65 -39.22 40.30
N PRO A 3 -29.31 -38.73 39.23
CA PRO A 3 -28.67 -38.57 37.93
C PRO A 3 -27.76 -37.34 37.91
N ARG A 4 -26.58 -37.48 37.32
CA ARG A 4 -25.71 -36.36 36.95
C ARG A 4 -26.42 -35.53 35.87
N VAL A 5 -26.69 -34.27 36.16
CA VAL A 5 -27.04 -33.26 35.15
C VAL A 5 -25.78 -33.04 34.30
N ALA A 6 -25.81 -33.55 33.06
CA ALA A 6 -24.80 -33.22 32.06
C ALA A 6 -24.93 -31.73 31.72
N GLY A 7 -23.99 -30.93 32.20
CA GLY A 7 -23.86 -29.54 31.80
C GLY A 7 -23.64 -29.49 30.29
N ILE A 8 -24.58 -28.87 29.58
CA ILE A 8 -24.44 -28.49 28.18
C ILE A 8 -23.26 -27.54 28.12
N ILE A 9 -22.11 -28.00 27.61
CA ILE A 9 -21.03 -27.13 27.20
C ILE A 9 -21.59 -26.36 26.00
N GLN A 10 -22.05 -25.13 26.24
CA GLN A 10 -22.31 -24.19 25.16
C GLN A 10 -20.97 -23.94 24.47
N ASP A 11 -20.79 -24.53 23.30
CA ASP A 11 -19.71 -24.19 22.39
C ASP A 11 -19.88 -22.71 22.04
N LYS A 12 -19.07 -21.84 22.66
CA LYS A 12 -19.10 -20.41 22.31
C LYS A 12 -18.83 -20.32 20.81
N PRO A 13 -19.67 -19.64 20.01
CA PRO A 13 -19.39 -19.49 18.60
C PRO A 13 -18.02 -18.85 18.45
N LYS A 14 -17.11 -19.58 17.81
CA LYS A 14 -15.78 -19.08 17.46
C LYS A 14 -16.04 -17.89 16.55
N HIS A 15 -15.85 -16.67 17.05
CA HIS A 15 -16.06 -15.46 16.26
C HIS A 15 -15.06 -15.46 15.09
N MET A 16 -15.48 -15.98 13.94
CA MET A 16 -14.74 -15.96 12.70
C MET A 16 -14.65 -14.51 12.23
N LYS A 17 -13.44 -13.95 12.21
CA LYS A 17 -13.22 -12.63 11.61
C LYS A 17 -12.99 -12.77 10.11
N THR A 18 -13.55 -11.85 9.33
CA THR A 18 -13.29 -11.72 7.90
C THR A 18 -12.14 -10.75 7.68
N LEU A 19 -11.07 -11.19 7.01
CA LEU A 19 -9.95 -10.35 6.61
C LEU A 19 -10.27 -9.63 5.29
N ILE A 20 -10.19 -8.31 5.29
CA ILE A 20 -10.36 -7.45 4.12
C ILE A 20 -9.00 -6.86 3.77
N LEU A 21 -8.56 -7.10 2.53
CA LEU A 21 -7.31 -6.60 1.98
C LEU A 21 -7.61 -5.52 0.95
N PHE A 22 -7.13 -4.30 1.18
CA PHE A 22 -7.24 -3.20 0.23
C PHE A 22 -5.96 -3.02 -0.57
N ASP A 23 -6.08 -2.87 -1.89
CA ASP A 23 -5.03 -2.22 -2.68
C ASP A 23 -5.01 -0.70 -2.41
N VAL A 24 -3.98 0.00 -2.85
CA VAL A 24 -3.81 1.45 -2.65
C VAL A 24 -4.21 2.24 -3.90
N ASP A 25 -3.46 2.08 -5.00
CA ASP A 25 -3.58 2.93 -6.18
C ASP A 25 -4.84 2.58 -6.99
N GLY A 26 -5.79 3.51 -7.06
CA GLY A 26 -7.09 3.32 -7.70
C GLY A 26 -8.12 2.60 -6.84
N THR A 27 -7.76 2.19 -5.61
CA THR A 27 -8.68 1.56 -4.64
C THR A 27 -8.90 2.44 -3.41
N LEU A 28 -7.84 2.85 -2.72
CA LEU A 28 -7.92 3.79 -1.60
C LEU A 28 -7.63 5.23 -2.04
N ILE A 29 -6.78 5.40 -3.05
CA ILE A 29 -6.21 6.70 -3.44
C ILE A 29 -6.23 6.84 -4.94
N TYR A 30 -6.57 8.04 -5.40
CA TYR A 30 -6.44 8.44 -6.78
C TYR A 30 -5.37 9.52 -6.94
N SER A 31 -4.50 9.36 -7.95
CA SER A 31 -3.37 10.27 -8.20
C SER A 31 -3.18 10.64 -9.68
N GLU A 32 -4.12 10.33 -10.59
CA GLU A 32 -4.00 10.62 -12.04
C GLU A 32 -2.66 10.12 -12.67
N ARG A 33 -2.16 8.97 -12.21
CA ARG A 33 -0.83 8.42 -12.58
C ARG A 33 0.36 9.33 -12.21
N ARG A 34 0.19 10.35 -11.35
CA ARG A 34 1.27 11.24 -10.88
C ARG A 34 2.30 10.48 -10.07
N ASP A 35 1.86 9.56 -9.22
CA ASP A 35 2.78 8.71 -8.46
C ASP A 35 3.60 7.81 -9.40
N SER A 36 2.98 7.28 -10.46
CA SER A 36 3.68 6.50 -11.50
C SER A 36 4.70 7.31 -12.28
N ARG A 37 4.36 8.55 -12.67
CA ARG A 37 5.30 9.47 -13.30
C ARG A 37 6.45 9.85 -12.36
N CYS A 38 6.17 10.04 -11.08
CA CYS A 38 7.19 10.33 -10.07
C CYS A 38 8.19 9.18 -9.93
N PHE A 39 7.73 7.92 -9.90
CA PHE A 39 8.61 6.75 -9.90
C PHE A 39 9.51 6.73 -11.14
N ALA A 40 8.91 6.88 -12.33
CA ALA A 40 9.63 6.86 -13.60
C ALA A 40 10.68 7.98 -13.72
N GLN A 41 10.32 9.19 -13.28
CA GLN A 41 11.24 10.33 -13.25
C GLN A 41 12.38 10.12 -12.26
N THR A 42 12.08 9.58 -11.07
CA THR A 42 13.09 9.25 -10.06
C THR A 42 14.12 8.27 -10.60
N TYR A 43 13.66 7.24 -11.31
CA TYR A 43 14.55 6.29 -11.98
C TYR A 43 15.40 6.95 -13.06
N THR A 44 14.76 7.73 -13.93
CA THR A 44 15.45 8.40 -15.04
C THR A 44 16.56 9.33 -14.52
N ASP A 45 16.28 10.09 -13.47
CA ASP A 45 17.24 11.04 -12.90
C ASP A 45 18.41 10.36 -12.18
N LEU A 46 18.16 9.29 -11.43
CA LEU A 46 19.20 8.60 -10.66
C LEU A 46 20.10 7.71 -11.52
N TYR A 47 19.54 7.11 -12.57
CA TYR A 47 20.22 6.09 -13.36
C TYR A 47 20.60 6.58 -14.76
N HIS A 48 20.18 7.79 -15.15
CA HIS A 48 20.44 8.37 -16.46
C HIS A 48 20.03 7.46 -17.63
N ARG A 49 18.93 6.73 -17.44
CA ARG A 49 18.33 5.83 -18.43
C ARG A 49 16.86 6.14 -18.59
N PRO A 50 16.32 6.13 -19.83
CA PRO A 50 14.91 6.38 -20.04
C PRO A 50 14.07 5.30 -19.34
N PHE A 51 13.01 5.71 -18.66
CA PHE A 51 12.03 4.76 -18.14
C PHE A 51 11.19 4.20 -19.30
N PRO A 52 11.12 2.87 -19.52
CA PRO A 52 10.48 2.31 -20.71
C PRO A 52 9.00 2.67 -20.87
N THR A 53 8.21 2.51 -19.80
CA THR A 53 6.77 2.82 -19.82
C THR A 53 6.21 2.85 -18.39
N ILE A 54 5.20 3.70 -18.14
CA ILE A 54 4.40 3.65 -16.90
C ILE A 54 3.17 2.75 -17.03
N ASP A 55 3.07 1.99 -18.13
CA ASP A 55 2.11 0.91 -18.28
C ASP A 55 2.61 -0.33 -17.54
N TRP A 56 2.19 -0.48 -16.29
CA TRP A 56 2.69 -1.52 -15.39
C TRP A 56 2.41 -2.94 -15.88
N SER A 57 1.38 -3.15 -16.70
CA SER A 57 1.07 -4.48 -17.23
C SER A 57 2.10 -5.02 -18.22
N LYS A 58 3.09 -4.21 -18.61
CA LYS A 58 4.20 -4.61 -19.48
C LYS A 58 5.38 -5.23 -18.73
N TYR A 59 5.36 -5.20 -17.40
CA TYR A 59 6.41 -5.79 -16.56
C TYR A 59 6.04 -7.20 -16.09
N PRO A 60 7.03 -8.08 -15.79
CA PRO A 60 6.76 -9.47 -15.41
C PRO A 60 5.84 -9.63 -14.20
N HIS A 61 6.04 -8.77 -13.18
CA HIS A 61 5.15 -8.65 -12.04
C HIS A 61 4.98 -7.17 -11.66
N VAL A 62 3.76 -6.81 -11.27
CA VAL A 62 3.38 -5.43 -10.93
C VAL A 62 3.68 -5.16 -9.46
N SER A 63 4.96 -5.11 -9.11
CA SER A 63 5.43 -4.61 -7.81
C SER A 63 6.60 -3.65 -7.99
N ASP A 64 6.70 -2.63 -7.13
CA ASP A 64 7.79 -1.65 -7.15
C ASP A 64 9.15 -2.38 -7.13
N THR A 65 9.29 -3.41 -6.29
CA THR A 65 10.50 -4.24 -6.17
C THR A 65 10.85 -4.95 -7.47
N THR A 66 9.87 -5.65 -8.09
CA THR A 66 10.14 -6.41 -9.32
C THR A 66 10.39 -5.48 -10.50
N ILE A 67 9.63 -4.39 -10.63
CA ILE A 67 9.81 -3.40 -11.69
C ILE A 67 11.20 -2.78 -11.58
N PHE A 68 11.60 -2.35 -10.38
CA PHE A 68 12.91 -1.75 -10.16
C PHE A 68 14.04 -2.76 -10.45
N ALA A 69 13.96 -3.98 -9.92
CA ALA A 69 14.95 -5.02 -10.19
C ALA A 69 15.05 -5.37 -11.68
N HIS A 70 13.91 -5.46 -12.37
CA HIS A 70 13.84 -5.73 -13.80
C HIS A 70 14.55 -4.64 -14.60
N LEU A 71 14.33 -3.37 -14.27
CA LEU A 71 14.97 -2.24 -14.94
C LEU A 71 16.49 -2.22 -14.71
N ILE A 72 16.95 -2.50 -13.49
CA ILE A 72 18.39 -2.59 -13.21
C ILE A 72 19.02 -3.74 -14.02
N GLN A 73 18.38 -4.91 -14.04
CA GLN A 73 18.84 -6.04 -14.84
C GLN A 73 18.89 -5.71 -16.34
N GLN A 74 17.84 -5.08 -16.89
CA GLN A 74 17.78 -4.75 -18.31
C GLN A 74 18.81 -3.69 -18.71
N HIS A 75 18.93 -2.60 -17.95
CA HIS A 75 19.80 -1.48 -18.33
C HIS A 75 21.28 -1.66 -17.97
N PHE A 76 21.58 -2.44 -16.92
CA PHE A 76 22.94 -2.56 -16.38
C PHE A 76 23.46 -4.00 -16.37
N GLN A 77 22.65 -4.99 -16.80
CA GLN A 77 23.04 -6.40 -16.93
C GLN A 77 23.57 -7.00 -15.61
N ARG A 78 23.01 -6.55 -14.49
CA ARG A 78 23.36 -7.02 -13.14
C ARG A 78 22.15 -7.00 -12.22
N PRO A 79 22.15 -7.78 -11.12
CA PRO A 79 21.11 -7.68 -10.11
C PRO A 79 21.15 -6.32 -9.40
N VAL A 80 19.99 -5.91 -8.89
CA VAL A 80 19.86 -4.76 -8.00
C VAL A 80 20.43 -5.07 -6.62
N THR A 81 21.08 -4.08 -6.00
CA THR A 81 21.59 -4.19 -4.64
C THR A 81 20.62 -3.63 -3.59
N SER A 82 20.71 -4.10 -2.35
CA SER A 82 19.87 -3.58 -1.25
C SER A 82 20.10 -2.09 -0.99
N SER A 83 21.32 -1.58 -1.19
CA SER A 83 21.65 -0.16 -1.04
C SER A 83 20.99 0.69 -2.13
N GLU A 84 20.93 0.21 -3.37
CA GLU A 84 20.19 0.87 -4.45
C GLU A 84 18.69 0.94 -4.16
N VAL A 85 18.10 -0.16 -3.69
CA VAL A 85 16.68 -0.17 -3.28
C VAL A 85 16.43 0.85 -2.18
N ALA A 86 17.26 0.87 -1.13
CA ALA A 86 17.12 1.82 -0.04
C ALA A 86 17.29 3.27 -0.51
N HIS A 87 18.29 3.55 -1.35
CA HIS A 87 18.54 4.88 -1.89
C HIS A 87 17.38 5.36 -2.76
N PHE A 88 16.89 4.51 -3.67
CA PHE A 88 15.77 4.82 -4.54
C PHE A 88 14.50 5.10 -3.73
N LYS A 89 14.15 4.22 -2.78
CA LYS A 89 12.98 4.39 -1.90
C LYS A 89 13.01 5.73 -1.16
N ARG A 90 14.18 6.14 -0.68
CA ARG A 90 14.35 7.43 0.00
C ARG A 90 14.06 8.61 -0.93
N ILE A 91 14.72 8.68 -2.08
CA ILE A 91 14.54 9.78 -3.05
C ILE A 91 13.11 9.81 -3.59
N TYR A 92 12.56 8.65 -3.95
CA TYR A 92 11.19 8.53 -4.42
C TYR A 92 10.20 9.00 -3.34
N GLY A 93 10.39 8.58 -2.09
CA GLY A 93 9.56 9.02 -0.97
C GLY A 93 9.64 10.54 -0.72
N GLU A 94 10.82 11.14 -0.81
CA GLU A 94 11.00 12.61 -0.72
C GLU A 94 10.19 13.32 -1.83
N ARG A 95 10.29 12.85 -3.07
CA ARG A 95 9.54 13.41 -4.20
C ARG A 95 8.04 13.22 -4.06
N LEU A 96 7.58 12.06 -3.60
CA LEU A 96 6.15 11.82 -3.34
C LEU A 96 5.57 12.83 -2.34
N ARG A 97 6.31 13.15 -1.27
CA ARG A 97 5.91 14.15 -0.29
C ARG A 97 5.90 15.55 -0.92
N GLN A 98 6.95 15.91 -1.65
CA GLN A 98 7.04 17.23 -2.28
C GLN A 98 5.90 17.46 -3.28
N HIS A 99 5.63 16.49 -4.17
CA HIS A 99 4.54 16.59 -5.13
C HIS A 99 3.19 16.83 -4.47
N ARG A 100 2.95 16.20 -3.31
CA ARG A 100 1.74 16.37 -2.51
C ARG A 100 1.63 17.75 -1.85
N LEU A 101 2.76 18.33 -1.42
CA LEU A 101 2.80 19.70 -0.91
C LEU A 101 2.56 20.73 -2.01
N ASP A 102 3.17 20.53 -3.18
CA ASP A 102 3.07 21.47 -4.29
C ASP A 102 1.69 21.44 -4.96
N ASN A 103 1.04 20.28 -4.96
CA ASN A 103 -0.18 20.01 -5.71
C ASN A 103 -1.21 19.21 -4.90
N PRO A 104 -1.65 19.68 -3.72
CA PRO A 104 -2.41 18.87 -2.77
C PRO A 104 -3.75 18.37 -3.33
N HIS A 105 -4.40 19.16 -4.19
CA HIS A 105 -5.70 18.83 -4.79
C HIS A 105 -5.64 17.73 -5.86
N HIS A 106 -4.44 17.33 -6.32
CA HIS A 106 -4.27 16.27 -7.30
C HIS A 106 -4.12 14.87 -6.68
N PHE A 107 -4.14 14.77 -5.35
CA PHE A 107 -4.06 13.52 -4.61
C PHE A 107 -5.21 13.45 -3.63
N TYR A 108 -6.15 12.56 -3.89
CA TYR A 108 -7.37 12.45 -3.11
C TYR A 108 -7.74 10.98 -2.93
N GLU A 109 -8.57 10.69 -1.94
CA GLU A 109 -9.07 9.33 -1.78
C GLU A 109 -9.93 8.93 -2.99
N VAL A 110 -10.03 7.63 -3.23
CA VAL A 110 -11.19 7.15 -4.00
C VAL A 110 -12.45 7.50 -3.19
N PRO A 111 -13.51 8.07 -3.79
CA PRO A 111 -14.65 8.58 -3.02
C PRO A 111 -15.21 7.56 -2.04
N GLY A 112 -15.22 7.91 -0.75
CA GLY A 112 -15.74 7.06 0.33
C GLY A 112 -14.77 6.02 0.87
N ALA A 113 -13.53 5.93 0.37
CA ALA A 113 -12.55 4.94 0.81
C ALA A 113 -12.19 5.10 2.29
N ALA A 114 -11.91 6.32 2.77
CA ALA A 114 -11.61 6.55 4.19
C ALA A 114 -12.78 6.19 5.09
N GLN A 115 -14.01 6.54 4.68
CA GLN A 115 -15.23 6.21 5.42
C GLN A 115 -15.42 4.68 5.49
N ALA A 116 -15.26 3.97 4.37
CA ALA A 116 -15.39 2.51 4.34
C ALA A 116 -14.34 1.85 5.24
N VAL A 117 -13.07 2.28 5.17
CA VAL A 117 -12.00 1.75 6.03
C VAL A 117 -12.32 1.99 7.51
N ALA A 118 -12.81 3.18 7.88
CA ALA A 118 -13.18 3.50 9.26
C ALA A 118 -14.30 2.59 9.77
N GLN A 119 -15.38 2.43 9.00
CA GLN A 119 -16.52 1.58 9.37
C GLN A 119 -16.13 0.11 9.53
N LEU A 120 -15.26 -0.39 8.65
CA LEU A 120 -14.78 -1.78 8.74
C LEU A 120 -13.89 -2.00 9.97
N LEU A 121 -13.06 -1.03 10.34
CA LEU A 121 -12.22 -1.11 11.53
C LEU A 121 -13.04 -1.09 12.83
N GLU A 122 -14.14 -0.33 12.87
CA GLU A 122 -15.03 -0.26 14.05
C GLU A 122 -15.84 -1.54 14.27
N HIS A 123 -16.00 -2.38 13.25
CA HIS A 123 -16.85 -3.55 13.32
C HIS A 123 -16.06 -4.82 13.74
N PRO A 124 -16.42 -5.48 14.85
CA PRO A 124 -15.59 -6.53 15.48
C PRO A 124 -15.42 -7.80 14.65
N ALA A 125 -16.27 -8.00 13.62
CA ALA A 125 -16.18 -9.13 12.71
C ALA A 125 -15.12 -8.97 11.61
N TYR A 126 -14.50 -7.79 11.46
CA TYR A 126 -13.53 -7.55 10.39
C TYR A 126 -12.11 -7.34 10.91
N LEU A 127 -11.15 -7.71 10.08
CA LEU A 127 -9.76 -7.27 10.16
C LEU A 127 -9.45 -6.57 8.84
N VAL A 128 -8.80 -5.41 8.90
CA VAL A 128 -8.45 -4.62 7.71
C VAL A 128 -6.94 -4.58 7.57
N ALA A 129 -6.45 -4.86 6.36
CA ALA A 129 -5.05 -4.69 6.02
C ALA A 129 -4.89 -4.17 4.58
N VAL A 130 -3.68 -3.74 4.25
CA VAL A 130 -3.31 -3.25 2.92
C VAL A 130 -2.48 -4.31 2.22
N ALA A 131 -2.82 -4.61 0.97
CA ALA A 131 -2.11 -5.51 0.08
C ALA A 131 -1.90 -4.81 -1.27
N THR A 132 -0.70 -4.28 -1.49
CA THR A 132 -0.37 -3.52 -2.70
C THR A 132 1.00 -3.93 -3.23
N GLY A 133 1.22 -3.74 -4.53
CA GLY A 133 2.53 -3.93 -5.17
C GLY A 133 3.54 -2.82 -4.85
N GLY A 134 3.07 -1.70 -4.30
CA GLY A 134 3.93 -0.59 -3.89
C GLY A 134 4.77 -0.90 -2.65
N TRP A 135 5.93 -0.25 -2.50
CA TRP A 135 6.67 -0.31 -1.24
C TRP A 135 5.85 0.25 -0.07
N LYS A 136 6.05 -0.32 1.13
CA LYS A 136 5.35 0.11 2.35
C LYS A 136 5.45 1.62 2.57
N GLU A 137 6.64 2.18 2.46
CA GLU A 137 6.91 3.59 2.73
C GLU A 137 6.21 4.50 1.70
N SER A 138 6.12 4.09 0.44
CA SER A 138 5.38 4.85 -0.58
C SER A 138 3.88 4.77 -0.30
N ALA A 139 3.35 3.59 0.00
CA ALA A 139 1.95 3.39 0.39
C ALA A 139 1.56 4.24 1.62
N GLU A 140 2.40 4.28 2.65
CA GLU A 140 2.19 5.09 3.86
C GLU A 140 2.14 6.58 3.54
N ILE A 141 3.08 7.12 2.76
CA ILE A 141 3.07 8.53 2.34
C ILE A 141 1.77 8.86 1.61
N LYS A 142 1.34 7.99 0.68
CA LYS A 142 0.10 8.18 -0.07
C LYS A 142 -1.11 8.21 0.88
N MET A 143 -1.26 7.20 1.74
CA MET A 143 -2.39 7.08 2.66
C MET A 143 -2.42 8.14 3.75
N GLN A 144 -1.26 8.63 4.19
CA GLN A 144 -1.17 9.72 5.15
C GLN A 144 -1.74 11.02 4.57
N HIS A 145 -1.47 11.31 3.29
CA HIS A 145 -1.96 12.51 2.62
C HIS A 145 -3.48 12.63 2.60
N VAL A 146 -4.17 11.50 2.43
CA VAL A 146 -5.64 11.44 2.37
C VAL A 146 -6.29 11.07 3.72
N GLY A 147 -5.50 11.02 4.80
CA GLY A 147 -5.99 10.74 6.16
C GLY A 147 -6.31 9.28 6.48
N ILE A 148 -6.16 8.34 5.53
CA ILE A 148 -6.49 6.91 5.72
C ILE A 148 -5.49 6.21 6.66
N LEU A 149 -4.19 6.54 6.59
CA LEU A 149 -3.18 5.87 7.41
C LEU A 149 -3.43 6.08 8.92
N ARG A 150 -3.89 7.29 9.29
CA ARG A 150 -4.23 7.61 10.67
C ARG A 150 -5.36 6.72 11.19
N THR A 151 -6.36 6.43 10.35
CA THR A 151 -7.48 5.54 10.68
C THR A 151 -7.00 4.11 10.93
N LEU A 152 -6.12 3.59 10.06
CA LEU A 152 -5.54 2.25 10.21
C LEU A 152 -4.68 2.09 11.48
N LEU A 153 -3.91 3.11 11.86
CA LEU A 153 -3.04 3.07 13.04
C LEU A 153 -3.77 3.42 14.36
N GLY A 154 -4.82 4.23 14.30
CA GLY A 154 -5.51 4.79 15.47
C GLY A 154 -6.33 3.80 16.32
N GLN A 155 -6.42 2.53 15.93
CA GLN A 155 -7.07 1.46 16.70
C GLN A 155 -6.09 0.49 17.39
N TRP A 156 -4.78 0.65 17.19
CA TRP A 156 -3.75 -0.19 17.83
C TRP A 156 -3.35 0.29 19.25
N GLY A 157 -4.00 1.34 19.75
CA GLY A 157 -3.71 1.97 21.05
C GLY A 157 -4.94 2.26 21.91
N ARG A 158 -6.05 1.55 21.68
CA ARG A 158 -7.23 1.55 22.57
C ARG A 158 -7.57 0.13 23.01
#